data_AF-A0A0J6T512-F1
#
_entry.id   AF-A0A0J6T512-F1
#
_cell.length_a   1.000
_cell.length_b   1.000
_cell.length_c   1.000
_cell.angle_alpha   90.00
_cell.angle_beta   90.00
_cell.angle_gamma   90.00
#
_symmetry.space_group_name_H-M   'P 1'
#
loop_
_entity.id
_entity.type
_entity.pdbx_description
1 polymer ?
#
loop_
_entity_poly.entity_id
_entity_poly.type
_entity_poly.pdbx_seq_one_letter_code
_entity_poly.pdbx_strand_id
1 'polypeptide(L)'
;MGRDVLFETTIEALRAVPAFGHRIAGDDRPFLLLDRTATRLLHASPAAAPLRETLADAGGQIDPSLGLPAQLRGSLSLLVGTAQPRLERLRLAGRLAPPLLCACLPAALPDGAPGLAVAILDP
;
A
#
# COMPACT_ATOMS: atom_id res chain seq x y z
N MET A 1 9.91 -16.82 -2.44
CA MET A 1 9.24 -17.45 -1.29
C MET A 1 9.72 -16.93 0.08
N GLY A 2 10.34 -15.73 0.19
CA GLY A 2 10.96 -15.28 1.45
C GLY A 2 10.60 -13.87 1.95
N ARG A 3 9.79 -13.08 1.23
CA ARG A 3 9.34 -11.74 1.66
C ARG A 3 7.89 -11.70 2.13
N ASP A 4 7.02 -12.57 1.60
CA ASP A 4 5.60 -12.58 1.99
C ASP A 4 5.37 -13.04 3.43
N VAL A 5 6.09 -14.08 3.87
CA VAL A 5 6.02 -14.60 5.25
C VAL A 5 6.38 -13.54 6.29
N LEU A 6 7.25 -12.59 5.94
CA LEU A 6 7.68 -11.54 6.88
C LEU A 6 6.54 -10.60 7.25
N PHE A 7 5.59 -10.35 6.33
CA PHE A 7 4.54 -9.35 6.54
C PHE A 7 3.19 -9.96 6.92
N GLU A 8 3.09 -11.28 7.07
CA GLU A 8 1.83 -11.96 7.44
C GLU A 8 1.22 -11.37 8.71
N THR A 9 2.01 -11.21 9.78
CA THR A 9 1.54 -10.59 11.03
C THR A 9 1.04 -9.16 10.84
N THR A 10 1.72 -8.36 10.01
CA THR A 10 1.28 -7.00 9.68
C THR A 10 -0.06 -7.02 8.92
N ILE A 11 -0.20 -7.94 7.97
CA ILE A 11 -1.41 -8.09 7.14
C ILE A 11 -2.59 -8.58 8.01
N GLU A 12 -2.36 -9.52 8.92
CA GLU A 12 -3.37 -9.98 9.88
C GLU A 12 -3.83 -8.84 10.80
N ALA A 13 -2.90 -8.04 11.32
CA ALA A 13 -3.24 -6.87 12.12
C ALA A 13 -4.07 -5.84 11.32
N LEU A 14 -3.75 -5.61 10.04
CA LEU A 14 -4.53 -4.75 9.15
C LEU A 14 -5.93 -5.31 8.85
N ARG A 15 -6.06 -6.64 8.70
CA ARG A 15 -7.35 -7.32 8.52
C ARG A 15 -8.25 -7.19 9.75
N ALA A 16 -7.67 -7.10 10.94
CA ALA A 16 -8.42 -6.88 12.17
C ALA A 16 -8.98 -5.46 12.33
N VAL A 17 -8.53 -4.48 11.52
CA VAL A 17 -9.05 -3.10 11.57
C VAL A 17 -10.40 -3.04 10.84
N PRO A 18 -11.55 -2.82 11.52
CA PRO A 18 -12.87 -2.93 10.87
C PRO A 18 -13.05 -1.99 9.68
N ALA A 19 -12.51 -0.78 9.81
CA ALA A 19 -12.56 0.25 8.78
C ALA A 19 -11.58 0.03 7.63
N PHE A 20 -10.78 -1.05 7.59
CA PHE A 20 -9.81 -1.31 6.53
C PHE A 20 -9.81 -2.77 6.06
N GLY A 21 -9.89 -3.73 6.98
CA GLY A 21 -9.68 -5.15 6.73
C GLY A 21 -10.53 -5.74 5.61
N HIS A 22 -11.81 -5.35 5.51
CA HIS A 22 -12.69 -5.82 4.44
C HIS A 22 -12.23 -5.43 3.02
N ARG A 23 -11.38 -4.39 2.90
CA ARG A 23 -10.83 -3.92 1.62
C ARG A 23 -9.64 -4.76 1.14
N ILE A 24 -9.02 -5.52 2.05
CA ILE A 24 -7.85 -6.37 1.77
C ILE A 24 -8.14 -7.84 2.07
N ALA A 25 -9.38 -8.18 2.41
CA ALA A 25 -9.81 -9.53 2.70
C ALA A 25 -10.18 -10.25 1.40
N GLY A 26 -9.52 -11.38 1.15
CA GLY A 26 -9.68 -12.19 -0.06
C GLY A 26 -8.54 -12.02 -1.05
N ASP A 27 -8.37 -13.02 -1.91
CA ASP A 27 -7.25 -13.11 -2.85
C ASP A 27 -7.38 -12.16 -4.04
N ASP A 28 -8.60 -11.74 -4.34
CA ASP A 28 -8.94 -10.83 -5.45
C ASP A 28 -8.86 -9.33 -5.09
N ARG A 29 -8.36 -9.00 -3.89
CA ARG A 29 -8.28 -7.62 -3.41
C ARG A 29 -6.88 -7.05 -3.59
N PRO A 30 -6.68 -6.09 -4.53
CA PRO A 30 -5.37 -5.50 -4.74
C PRO A 30 -4.96 -4.63 -3.54
N PHE A 31 -3.88 -5.05 -2.90
CA PHE A 31 -3.28 -4.45 -1.73
C PHE A 31 -1.75 -4.34 -1.86
N LEU A 32 -1.20 -3.23 -1.39
CA LEU A 32 0.24 -2.93 -1.35
C LEU A 32 0.65 -2.52 0.06
N LEU A 33 1.88 -2.87 0.45
CA LEU A 33 2.53 -2.38 1.65
C LEU A 33 3.81 -1.62 1.27
N LEU A 34 3.89 -0.36 1.67
CA LEU A 34 4.99 0.54 1.36
C LEU A 34 5.82 0.85 2.61
N ASP A 35 7.07 1.28 2.41
CA ASP A 35 7.86 1.91 3.45
C ASP A 35 7.28 3.27 3.87
N ARG A 36 7.79 3.85 4.97
CA ARG A 36 7.33 5.15 5.48
C ARG A 36 7.50 6.30 4.50
N THR A 37 8.37 6.16 3.51
CA THR A 37 8.68 7.20 2.54
C THR A 37 7.94 7.02 1.22
N ALA A 38 7.17 5.94 1.05
CA ALA A 38 6.57 5.53 -0.22
C ALA A 38 7.59 5.49 -1.38
N THR A 39 8.81 5.06 -1.06
CA THR A 39 9.92 4.88 -2.01
C THR A 39 10.22 3.42 -2.27
N ARG A 40 9.75 2.52 -1.39
CA ARG A 40 9.91 1.08 -1.55
C ARG A 40 8.58 0.36 -1.37
N LEU A 41 8.32 -0.54 -2.31
CA LEU A 41 7.28 -1.53 -2.22
C LEU A 41 7.82 -2.73 -1.43
N LEU A 42 7.24 -2.94 -0.24
CA LEU A 42 7.66 -3.98 0.69
C LEU A 42 6.98 -5.30 0.38
N HIS A 43 5.66 -5.26 0.13
CA HIS A 43 4.82 -6.39 -0.23
C HIS A 43 3.69 -5.95 -1.18
N ALA A 44 3.23 -6.87 -2.02
CA ALA A 44 2.04 -6.71 -2.84
C ALA A 44 1.25 -8.02 -2.83
N SER A 45 -0.07 -7.92 -2.62
CA SER A 45 -0.99 -9.05 -2.77
C SER A 45 -0.93 -9.64 -4.19
N PRO A 46 -1.36 -10.90 -4.40
CA PRO A 46 -1.44 -11.50 -5.72
C PRO A 46 -2.25 -10.68 -6.73
N ALA A 47 -3.43 -10.17 -6.33
CA ALA A 47 -4.26 -9.29 -7.16
C ALA A 47 -3.59 -7.96 -7.54
N ALA A 48 -2.56 -7.53 -6.79
CA ALA A 48 -1.79 -6.33 -7.10
C ALA A 48 -0.51 -6.61 -7.91
N ALA A 49 -0.30 -7.84 -8.42
CA ALA A 49 0.89 -8.18 -9.21
C ALA A 49 1.11 -7.27 -10.45
N PRO A 50 0.08 -6.93 -11.25
CA PRO A 50 0.26 -6.00 -12.37
C PRO A 50 0.66 -4.58 -11.92
N LEU A 51 0.12 -4.14 -10.77
CA LEU A 51 0.48 -2.85 -10.18
C LEU A 51 1.92 -2.84 -9.70
N ARG A 52 2.37 -3.92 -9.05
CA ARG A 52 3.77 -4.08 -8.62
C ARG A 52 4.73 -3.87 -9.80
N GLU A 53 4.45 -4.49 -10.94
CA GLU A 53 5.28 -4.39 -12.15
C GLU A 53 5.31 -3.00 -12.77
N THR A 54 4.21 -2.24 -12.60
CA THR A 54 4.12 -0.85 -13.05
C THR A 54 4.81 0.12 -12.09
N LEU A 55 4.76 -0.18 -10.78
CA LEU A 55 5.16 0.72 -9.71
C LEU A 55 6.63 0.63 -9.37
N ALA A 56 7.19 -0.58 -9.36
CA ALA A 56 8.48 -0.85 -8.75
C ALA A 56 9.30 -1.86 -9.55
N ASP A 57 10.62 -1.74 -9.42
CA ASP A 57 11.56 -2.71 -9.98
C ASP A 57 11.54 -4.05 -9.22
N ALA A 58 12.38 -5.00 -9.67
CA ALA A 58 12.53 -6.31 -9.03
C ALA A 58 13.03 -6.23 -7.57
N GLY A 59 13.73 -5.16 -7.18
CA GLY A 59 14.17 -4.90 -5.81
C GLY A 59 13.08 -4.29 -4.92
N GLY A 60 11.97 -3.88 -5.52
CA GLY A 60 10.87 -3.15 -4.88
C GLY A 60 11.15 -1.64 -4.79
N GLN A 61 12.12 -1.10 -5.51
CA GLN A 61 12.31 0.35 -5.59
C GLN A 61 11.21 0.94 -6.47
N ILE A 62 10.46 1.90 -5.93
CA ILE A 62 9.38 2.55 -6.66
C ILE A 62 9.96 3.54 -7.68
N ASP A 63 9.38 3.58 -8.88
CA ASP A 63 9.75 4.54 -9.92
C ASP A 63 9.52 5.98 -9.40
N PRO A 64 10.59 6.79 -9.25
CA PRO A 64 10.48 8.15 -8.73
C PRO A 64 9.65 9.08 -9.63
N SER A 65 9.52 8.77 -10.92
CA SER A 65 8.72 9.57 -11.87
C SER A 65 7.22 9.56 -11.51
N LEU A 66 6.76 8.56 -10.76
CA LEU A 66 5.40 8.46 -10.25
C LEU A 66 5.12 9.48 -9.15
N GLY A 67 6.15 10.03 -8.48
CA GLY A 67 5.97 11.03 -7.43
C GLY A 67 5.09 10.56 -6.26
N LEU A 68 5.03 9.24 -6.01
CA LEU A 68 4.18 8.64 -4.98
C LEU A 68 4.29 9.28 -3.58
N PRO A 69 5.48 9.67 -3.08
CA PRO A 69 5.60 10.34 -1.78
C PRO A 69 4.80 11.65 -1.71
N ALA A 70 4.74 12.40 -2.82
CA ALA A 70 3.97 13.64 -2.88
C ALA A 70 2.46 13.37 -2.94
N GLN A 71 2.05 12.32 -3.66
CA GLN A 71 0.65 11.92 -3.76
C GLN A 71 0.09 11.38 -2.44
N LEU A 72 0.92 10.68 -1.67
CA LEU A 72 0.55 10.03 -0.40
C LEU A 72 0.86 10.87 0.84
N ARG A 73 1.33 12.12 0.69
CA ARG A 73 1.84 12.95 1.80
C ARG A 73 0.89 12.99 3.00
N GLY A 74 -0.41 13.16 2.76
CA GLY A 74 -1.42 13.23 3.83
C GLY A 74 -1.60 11.91 4.58
N SER A 75 -1.38 10.78 3.92
CA SER A 75 -1.42 9.45 4.53
C SER A 75 -0.11 9.10 5.25
N LEU A 76 1.04 9.52 4.70
CA LEU A 76 2.36 9.31 5.30
C LEU A 76 2.57 10.10 6.59
N SER A 77 1.83 11.20 6.80
CA SER A 77 1.86 11.96 8.05
C SER A 77 1.05 11.35 9.19
N LEU A 78 0.24 10.31 8.93
CA LEU A 78 -0.59 9.68 9.94
C LEU A 78 0.25 8.76 10.85
N LEU A 79 -0.18 8.62 12.09
CA LEU A 79 0.47 7.76 13.08
C LEU A 79 -0.07 6.32 12.99
N VAL A 80 0.80 5.35 13.24
CA VAL A 80 0.40 3.97 13.50
C VAL A 80 -0.59 3.93 14.67
N GLY A 81 -1.67 3.17 14.52
CA GLY A 81 -2.80 3.17 15.46
C GLY A 81 -3.96 4.09 15.05
N THR A 82 -3.81 4.85 13.95
CA THR A 82 -4.96 5.52 13.32
C THR A 82 -5.96 4.46 12.87
N ALA A 83 -7.22 4.55 13.32
CA ALA A 83 -8.24 3.54 13.03
C ALA A 83 -8.97 3.76 11.70
N GLN A 84 -8.96 4.99 11.19
CA GLN A 84 -9.68 5.36 9.96
C GLN A 84 -8.69 5.47 8.79
N PRO A 85 -8.89 4.73 7.68
CA PRO A 85 -8.06 4.91 6.52
C PRO A 85 -8.36 6.25 5.84
N ARG A 86 -7.32 6.85 5.28
CA ARG A 86 -7.43 8.03 4.45
C ARG A 86 -7.64 7.64 3.00
N LEU A 87 -8.59 8.28 2.33
CA LEU A 87 -8.78 8.07 0.89
C LEU A 87 -7.82 8.97 0.12
N GLU A 88 -7.06 8.35 -0.79
CA GLU A 88 -6.13 9.03 -1.69
C GLU A 88 -6.43 8.64 -3.14
N ARG A 89 -6.08 9.53 -4.07
CA ARG A 89 -6.21 9.29 -5.51
C ARG A 89 -4.83 9.21 -6.14
N LEU A 90 -4.42 8.01 -6.55
CA LEU A 90 -3.10 7.75 -7.11
C LEU A 90 -3.11 7.80 -8.63
N ARG A 91 -2.21 8.60 -9.20
CA ARG A 91 -1.96 8.68 -10.64
C ARG A 91 -0.72 7.88 -10.96
N LEU A 92 -0.91 6.67 -11.49
CA LEU A 92 0.18 5.72 -11.75
C LEU A 92 0.57 5.62 -13.24
N ALA A 93 -0.35 5.94 -14.16
CA ALA A 93 -0.14 5.81 -15.60
C ALA A 93 -0.22 7.16 -16.34
N GLY A 94 0.47 8.18 -15.81
CA GLY A 94 0.51 9.51 -16.40
C GLY A 94 -0.80 10.30 -16.29
N ARG A 95 -0.90 11.43 -17.01
CA ARG A 95 -2.04 12.36 -16.90
C ARG A 95 -3.33 11.88 -17.57
N LEU A 96 -3.23 10.94 -18.49
CA LEU A 96 -4.36 10.48 -19.33
C LEU A 96 -5.11 9.29 -18.74
N ALA A 97 -4.49 8.51 -17.86
CA ALA A 97 -5.17 7.43 -17.15
C ALA A 97 -6.00 7.99 -15.96
N PRO A 98 -7.16 7.38 -15.66
CA PRO A 98 -7.92 7.73 -14.47
C PRO A 98 -7.08 7.46 -13.21
N PRO A 99 -7.21 8.32 -12.17
CA PRO A 99 -6.55 8.05 -10.89
C PRO A 99 -7.22 6.87 -10.19
N LEU A 100 -6.41 5.99 -9.59
CA LEU A 100 -6.88 4.89 -8.76
C LEU A 100 -7.30 5.41 -7.39
N LEU A 101 -8.51 5.06 -6.96
CA LEU A 101 -8.98 5.37 -5.62
C LEU A 101 -8.43 4.34 -4.64
N CYS A 102 -7.74 4.83 -3.61
CA CYS A 102 -7.06 3.99 -2.63
C CYS A 102 -7.49 4.36 -1.21
N ALA A 103 -7.66 3.36 -0.35
CA ALA A 103 -7.68 3.54 1.10
C ALA A 103 -6.26 3.31 1.63
N CYS A 104 -5.74 4.27 2.39
CA CYS A 104 -4.40 4.26 2.93
C CYS A 104 -4.45 4.24 4.46
N LEU A 105 -3.73 3.32 5.09
CA LEU A 105 -3.68 3.18 6.54
C LEU A 105 -2.23 3.00 7.00
N PRO A 106 -1.76 3.71 8.04
CA PRO A 106 -0.47 3.41 8.65
C PRO A 106 -0.43 1.98 9.19
N ALA A 107 0.68 1.29 8.95
CA ALA A 107 0.89 -0.08 9.39
C ALA A 107 2.16 -0.17 10.26
N ALA A 108 2.14 -1.04 11.27
CA ALA A 108 3.37 -1.45 11.94
C ALA A 108 4.04 -2.57 11.14
N LEU A 109 5.28 -2.36 10.72
CA LEU A 109 6.09 -3.36 10.06
C LEU A 109 6.72 -4.32 11.10
N PRO A 110 7.21 -5.49 10.68
CA PRO A 110 7.73 -6.52 11.60
C PRO A 110 8.93 -6.07 12.44
N ASP A 111 9.73 -5.14 11.92
CA ASP A 111 10.87 -4.52 12.61
C ASP A 111 10.46 -3.37 13.56
N GLY A 112 9.15 -3.12 13.69
CA GLY A 112 8.59 -2.01 14.47
C GLY A 112 8.64 -0.67 13.74
N ALA A 113 9.22 -0.60 12.53
CA ALA A 113 9.15 0.60 11.72
C ALA A 113 7.72 0.80 11.20
N PRO A 114 7.31 2.05 10.95
CA PRO A 114 6.03 2.32 10.32
C PRO A 114 6.12 2.15 8.80
N GLY A 115 5.06 1.62 8.23
CA GLY A 115 4.82 1.56 6.79
C GLY A 115 3.45 2.12 6.44
N LEU A 116 3.08 2.00 5.17
CA LEU A 116 1.77 2.39 4.69
C LEU A 116 1.11 1.24 3.93
N ALA A 117 -0.05 0.83 4.44
CA ALA A 117 -0.96 -0.11 3.80
C ALA A 117 -1.84 0.65 2.80
N VAL A 118 -1.90 0.19 1.54
CA VAL A 118 -2.67 0.81 0.46
C VAL A 118 -3.59 -0.24 -0.16
N ALA A 119 -4.88 -0.11 0.06
CA ALA A 119 -5.91 -0.95 -0.56
C ALA A 119 -6.53 -0.22 -1.76
N ILE A 120 -6.54 -0.85 -2.93
CA ILE A 120 -7.13 -0.28 -4.14
C ILE A 120 -8.64 -0.58 -4.12
N LEU A 121 -9.47 0.45 -4.25
CA LEU A 121 -10.93 0.35 -4.10
C LEU A 121 -11.67 0.19 -5.43
N ASP A 122 -11.08 0.71 -6.49
CA ASP A 122 -11.66 0.76 -7.83
C ASP A 122 -10.52 0.47 -8.83
N PRO A 123 -10.22 -0.81 -9.10
CA PRO A 123 -9.18 -1.23 -10.03
C PRO A 123 -9.58 -1.10 -11.50
#